data_AF-A0A8H4ALF9-F1
#
_entry.id   AF-A0A8H4ALF9-F1
#
_cell.length_a   1.000
_cell.length_b   1.000
_cell.length_c   1.000
_cell.angle_alpha   90.00
_cell.angle_beta   90.00
_cell.angle_gamma   90.00
#
_symmetry.space_group_name_H-M   'P 1'
#
loop_
_entity.id
_entity.type
_entity.pdbx_description
1 polymer ?
#
loop_
_entity_poly.entity_id
_entity_poly.type
_entity_poly.pdbx_seq_one_letter_code
_entity_poly.pdbx_strand_id
1 'polypeptide(L)'
;MRCIKGHEWCATLENVKNRDTWEIISKYLGPPSKIRRPNFLKISEYPFGLELDIYYPEYSFAIKVQGQQHEKYIDFSHRKDPKNFIKQQEWDQLKKELCEKNWIVLSHIWYYEDPYTIIPEHL
;
A
#
# COMPACT_ATOMS: atom_id res chain seq x y z
N MET A 1 18.11 14.80 -9.74
CA MET A 1 18.14 14.57 -11.22
C MET A 1 16.86 15.13 -11.81
N ARG A 2 16.91 15.78 -12.99
CA ARG A 2 15.71 16.33 -13.68
C ARG A 2 15.21 15.36 -14.74
N CYS A 3 13.91 15.11 -14.79
CA CYS A 3 13.32 14.31 -15.87
C CYS A 3 13.07 15.17 -17.12
N ILE A 4 12.77 14.53 -18.25
CA ILE A 4 12.63 15.17 -19.57
C ILE A 4 11.46 16.17 -19.67
N LYS A 5 10.54 16.15 -18.69
CA LYS A 5 9.45 17.11 -18.53
C LYS A 5 9.78 18.28 -17.60
N GLY A 6 11.04 18.38 -17.15
CA GLY A 6 11.52 19.48 -16.31
C GLY A 6 11.32 19.29 -14.80
N HIS A 7 10.79 18.15 -14.35
CA HIS A 7 10.60 17.89 -12.93
C HIS A 7 11.92 17.59 -12.24
N GLU A 8 12.22 18.31 -11.16
CA GLU A 8 13.44 18.15 -10.39
C GLU A 8 13.20 17.23 -9.20
N TRP A 9 13.78 16.02 -9.24
CA TRP A 9 13.57 15.01 -8.22
C TRP A 9 14.67 15.08 -7.16
N CYS A 10 14.26 15.43 -5.94
CA CYS A 10 14.96 15.15 -4.69
C CYS A 10 14.05 14.24 -3.83
N ALA A 11 13.88 12.99 -4.24
CA ALA A 11 13.11 12.02 -3.46
C ALA A 11 14.06 11.06 -2.73
N THR A 12 14.39 11.38 -1.48
CA THR A 12 14.76 10.37 -0.49
C THR A 12 13.54 9.50 -0.20
N LEU A 13 13.76 8.22 0.12
CA LEU A 13 12.74 7.19 0.38
C LEU A 13 11.64 7.62 1.37
N GLU A 14 11.93 8.60 2.23
CA GLU A 14 11.00 9.19 3.20
C GLU A 14 9.90 10.07 2.56
N ASN A 15 10.15 10.69 1.40
CA ASN A 15 9.19 11.60 0.78
C ASN A 15 8.02 10.88 0.09
N VAL A 16 8.21 9.64 -0.34
CA VAL A 16 7.16 8.89 -1.05
C VAL A 16 6.19 8.20 -0.08
N LYS A 17 6.60 7.97 1.17
CA LYS A 17 5.75 7.27 2.14
C LYS A 17 4.75 8.14 2.89
N ASN A 18 4.92 9.47 2.99
CA ASN A 18 4.37 10.14 4.18
C ASN A 18 3.84 11.58 4.11
N ARG A 19 3.65 12.23 2.95
CA ARG A 19 2.94 13.54 2.95
C ARG A 19 1.72 13.59 2.06
N ASP A 20 1.85 13.49 0.73
CA ASP A 20 0.74 13.91 -0.13
C ASP A 20 -0.39 12.87 -0.30
N THR A 21 -0.09 11.57 -0.43
CA THR A 21 -1.13 10.55 -0.71
C THR A 21 -2.21 10.51 0.36
N TRP A 22 -1.82 10.63 1.63
CA TRP A 22 -2.74 10.62 2.77
C TRP A 22 -3.64 11.85 2.80
N GLU A 23 -3.06 13.03 2.55
CA GLU A 23 -3.79 14.29 2.53
C GLU A 23 -4.80 14.34 1.38
N ILE A 24 -4.42 13.83 0.20
CA ILE A 24 -5.31 13.77 -0.96
C ILE A 24 -6.49 12.86 -0.68
N ILE A 25 -6.27 11.60 -0.29
CA ILE A 25 -7.37 10.66 -0.02
C ILE A 25 -8.27 11.23 1.09
N SER A 26 -7.65 11.83 2.12
CA SER A 26 -8.41 12.38 3.24
C SER A 26 -9.29 13.58 2.86
N LYS A 27 -8.90 14.33 1.81
CA LYS A 27 -9.72 15.40 1.25
C LYS A 27 -11.00 14.87 0.58
N TYR A 28 -10.96 13.70 -0.04
CA TYR A 28 -12.11 13.11 -0.74
C TYR A 28 -12.99 12.25 0.17
N LEU A 29 -12.38 11.42 1.02
CA LEU A 29 -13.08 10.42 1.84
C LEU A 29 -13.14 10.75 3.33
N GLY A 30 -12.54 11.86 3.77
CA GLY A 30 -12.35 12.14 5.19
C GLY A 30 -11.19 11.34 5.79
N PRO A 31 -10.94 11.42 7.11
CA PRO A 31 -9.81 10.72 7.73
C PRO A 31 -9.97 9.19 7.65
N PRO A 32 -8.90 8.44 7.36
CA PRO A 32 -8.97 6.98 7.34
C PRO A 32 -9.16 6.39 8.74
N SER A 33 -9.60 5.13 8.78
CA SER A 33 -9.70 4.41 10.03
C SER A 33 -8.35 4.27 10.72
N LYS A 34 -8.36 4.35 12.05
CA LYS A 34 -7.19 4.04 12.89
C LYS A 34 -6.89 2.54 12.91
N ILE A 35 -7.80 1.70 12.41
CA ILE A 35 -7.64 0.25 12.36
C ILE A 35 -6.76 -0.12 11.18
N ARG A 36 -5.49 -0.45 11.46
CA ARG A 36 -4.53 -0.92 10.44
C ARG A 36 -4.60 -2.43 10.18
N ARG A 37 -5.10 -3.19 11.15
CA ARG A 37 -5.19 -4.66 11.11
C ARG A 37 -6.62 -5.12 11.42
N PRO A 38 -7.54 -4.96 10.46
CA PRO A 38 -8.92 -5.40 10.66
C PRO A 38 -8.98 -6.91 10.92
N ASN A 39 -9.96 -7.35 11.72
CA ASN A 39 -10.03 -8.73 12.20
C ASN A 39 -10.14 -9.77 11.07
N PHE A 40 -10.71 -9.39 9.92
CA PHE A 40 -10.84 -10.29 8.77
C PHE A 40 -9.50 -10.61 8.09
N LEU A 41 -8.43 -9.86 8.41
CA LEU A 41 -7.07 -10.15 7.96
C LEU A 41 -6.30 -11.10 8.90
N LYS A 42 -6.95 -11.64 9.93
CA LYS A 42 -6.37 -12.64 10.84
C LYS A 42 -6.58 -14.04 10.28
N ILE A 43 -5.51 -14.82 10.25
CA ILE A 43 -5.53 -16.26 9.92
C ILE A 43 -4.79 -17.05 11.00
N SER A 44 -4.92 -18.37 11.02
CA SER A 44 -4.27 -19.24 12.02
C SER A 44 -2.76 -19.05 12.07
N GLU A 45 -2.12 -18.87 10.91
CA GLU A 45 -0.67 -18.63 10.81
C GLU A 45 -0.26 -17.21 11.22
N TYR A 46 -1.19 -16.26 11.22
CA TYR A 46 -0.97 -14.85 11.53
C TYR A 46 -2.09 -14.32 12.45
N PRO A 47 -2.05 -14.66 13.75
CA PRO A 47 -3.13 -14.35 14.69
C PRO A 47 -3.28 -12.85 14.97
N PHE A 48 -2.22 -12.07 14.72
CA PHE A 48 -2.23 -10.60 14.84
C PHE A 48 -2.80 -9.89 13.61
N GLY A 49 -2.99 -10.63 12.50
CA GLY A 49 -3.53 -10.12 11.25
C GLY A 49 -2.54 -9.36 10.39
N LEU A 50 -2.85 -9.29 9.09
CA LEU A 50 -2.08 -8.51 8.12
C LEU A 50 -2.46 -7.03 8.17
N GLU A 51 -1.49 -6.17 7.82
CA GLU A 51 -1.64 -4.71 7.88
C GLU A 51 -2.04 -4.11 6.53
N LEU A 52 -2.97 -3.16 6.56
CA LEU A 52 -3.31 -2.28 5.43
C LEU A 52 -2.71 -0.90 5.66
N ASP A 53 -2.21 -0.27 4.60
CA ASP A 53 -1.70 1.10 4.69
C ASP A 53 -2.84 2.07 5.02
N ILE A 54 -3.95 1.99 4.29
CA ILE A 54 -5.12 2.86 4.47
C ILE A 54 -6.39 2.02 4.40
N TYR A 55 -7.33 2.25 5.30
CA TYR A 55 -8.58 1.50 5.38
C TYR A 55 -9.77 2.40 5.70
N TYR A 56 -10.81 2.30 4.88
CA TYR A 56 -12.10 2.95 5.04
C TYR A 56 -13.21 1.91 5.14
N PRO A 57 -13.58 1.48 6.36
CA PRO A 57 -14.60 0.44 6.54
C PRO A 57 -15.98 0.89 6.02
N GLU A 58 -16.30 2.17 6.13
CA GLU A 58 -17.60 2.72 5.69
C GLU A 58 -17.80 2.65 4.17
N TYR A 59 -16.71 2.67 3.41
CA TYR A 59 -16.71 2.54 1.95
C TYR A 59 -16.34 1.14 1.48
N SER A 60 -16.14 0.19 2.39
CA SER A 60 -15.59 -1.14 2.09
C SER A 60 -14.34 -1.07 1.20
N PHE A 61 -13.43 -0.16 1.53
CA PHE A 61 -12.32 0.22 0.66
C PHE A 61 -10.99 0.25 1.42
N ALA A 62 -9.92 -0.20 0.76
CA ALA A 62 -8.57 -0.21 1.30
C ALA A 62 -7.57 0.19 0.22
N ILE A 63 -6.50 0.87 0.62
CA ILE A 63 -5.37 1.18 -0.24
C ILE A 63 -4.11 0.54 0.32
N LYS A 64 -3.32 -0.02 -0.59
CA LYS A 64 -1.98 -0.52 -0.31
C LYS A 64 -0.97 0.23 -1.16
N VAL A 65 0.03 0.82 -0.51
CA VAL A 65 1.08 1.57 -1.20
C VAL A 65 2.26 0.64 -1.46
N GLN A 66 2.53 0.36 -2.74
CA GLN A 66 3.59 -0.55 -3.15
C GLN A 66 4.88 0.22 -3.48
N GLY A 67 5.93 -0.07 -2.71
CA GLY A 67 7.29 0.42 -2.97
C GLY A 67 8.08 -0.47 -3.92
N GLN A 68 9.25 0.01 -4.36
CA GLN A 68 10.17 -0.73 -5.26
C GLN A 68 10.52 -2.15 -4.76
N GLN A 69 10.50 -2.36 -3.44
CA GLN A 69 10.74 -3.65 -2.79
C GLN A 69 9.68 -4.73 -3.06
N HIS A 70 8.49 -4.36 -3.57
CA HIS A 70 7.47 -5.32 -4.00
C HIS A 70 7.75 -5.89 -5.39
N GLU A 71 8.35 -5.10 -6.27
CA GLU A 71 8.65 -5.51 -7.64
C GLU A 71 9.99 -6.25 -7.73
N LYS A 72 10.98 -5.82 -6.94
CA LYS A 72 12.36 -6.30 -7.04
C LYS A 72 12.90 -6.71 -5.67
N TYR A 73 13.69 -7.77 -5.69
CA TYR A 73 14.50 -8.14 -4.54
C TYR A 73 15.53 -7.04 -4.25
N ILE A 74 15.38 -6.39 -3.10
CA ILE A 74 16.33 -5.45 -2.53
C ILE A 74 16.99 -6.12 -1.33
N ASP A 75 18.31 -6.30 -1.39
CA ASP A 75 19.13 -7.03 -0.39
C ASP A 75 18.89 -6.52 1.06
N PHE A 76 18.80 -5.20 1.23
CA PHE A 76 18.50 -4.57 2.52
C PHE A 76 17.08 -4.88 3.02
N SER A 77 16.06 -4.70 2.18
CA SER A 77 14.65 -4.92 2.56
C SER A 77 14.33 -6.39 2.80
N HIS A 78 15.02 -7.31 2.12
CA HIS A 78 14.79 -8.76 2.24
C HIS A 78 15.81 -9.46 3.14
N ARG A 79 16.64 -8.69 3.85
CA ARG A 79 17.64 -9.22 4.81
C ARG A 79 18.58 -10.27 4.20
N LYS A 80 18.97 -10.06 2.94
CA LYS A 80 19.78 -10.99 2.16
C LYS A 80 19.16 -12.38 1.92
N ASP A 81 17.87 -12.57 2.19
CA ASP A 81 17.19 -13.85 2.03
C ASP A 81 16.04 -13.78 1.01
N PRO A 82 16.15 -14.48 -0.14
CA PRO A 82 15.12 -14.50 -1.18
C PRO A 82 13.78 -15.08 -0.72
N LYS A 83 13.73 -15.90 0.34
CA LYS A 83 12.47 -16.45 0.85
C LYS A 83 11.62 -15.37 1.50
N ASN A 84 12.22 -14.30 1.99
CA ASN A 84 11.46 -13.14 2.49
C ASN A 84 10.71 -12.43 1.37
N PHE A 85 11.24 -12.40 0.14
CA PHE A 85 10.53 -11.86 -1.02
C PHE A 85 9.35 -12.75 -1.43
N ILE A 86 9.55 -14.07 -1.46
CA ILE A 86 8.47 -15.03 -1.74
C ILE A 86 7.35 -14.91 -0.70
N LYS A 87 7.69 -14.89 0.59
CA LYS A 87 6.72 -14.68 1.67
C LYS A 87 5.98 -13.36 1.57
N GLN A 88 6.67 -12.29 1.15
CA GLN A 88 6.02 -11.00 0.92
C GLN A 88 4.99 -11.09 -0.21
N GLN A 89 5.29 -11.80 -1.30
CA GLN A 89 4.32 -12.04 -2.38
C GLN A 89 3.13 -12.89 -1.91
N GLU A 90 3.38 -13.94 -1.12
CA GLU A 90 2.32 -14.75 -0.52
C GLU A 90 1.41 -13.91 0.37
N TRP A 91 1.97 -12.99 1.17
CA TRP A 91 1.17 -12.07 1.99
C TRP A 91 0.41 -11.03 1.17
N ASP A 92 0.98 -10.55 0.06
CA ASP A 92 0.28 -9.68 -0.89
C ASP A 92 -0.96 -10.37 -1.47
N GLN A 93 -0.79 -11.62 -1.92
CA GLN A 93 -1.88 -12.43 -2.46
C GLN A 93 -2.94 -12.72 -1.41
N LEU A 94 -2.54 -13.15 -0.21
CA LEU A 94 -3.46 -13.43 0.88
C LEU A 94 -4.26 -12.19 1.31
N LYS A 95 -3.66 -11.00 1.33
CA LYS A 95 -4.40 -9.75 1.60
C LYS A 95 -5.48 -9.52 0.57
N LYS A 96 -5.18 -9.74 -0.71
CA LYS A 96 -6.14 -9.57 -1.80
C LYS A 96 -7.32 -10.51 -1.61
N GLU A 97 -7.06 -11.80 -1.42
CA GLU A 97 -8.10 -12.82 -1.24
C GLU A 97 -8.99 -12.55 -0.01
N LEU A 98 -8.38 -12.14 1.12
CA LEU A 98 -9.13 -11.80 2.32
C LEU A 98 -9.95 -10.53 2.14
N CYS A 99 -9.47 -9.53 1.41
CA CYS A 99 -10.26 -8.35 1.09
C CYS A 99 -11.45 -8.71 0.19
N GLU A 100 -11.22 -9.46 -0.90
CA GLU A 100 -12.27 -9.91 -1.82
C GLU A 100 -13.36 -10.72 -1.10
N LYS A 101 -12.96 -11.67 -0.24
CA LYS A 101 -13.91 -12.47 0.56
C LYS A 101 -14.78 -11.64 1.50
N ASN A 102 -14.27 -10.49 1.94
CA ASN A 102 -14.99 -9.58 2.84
C ASN A 102 -15.61 -8.40 2.10
N TRP A 103 -15.71 -8.47 0.76
CA TRP A 103 -16.27 -7.42 -0.10
C TRP A 103 -15.57 -6.08 0.07
N ILE A 104 -14.26 -6.12 0.37
CA ILE A 104 -13.41 -4.94 0.47
C ILE A 104 -12.67 -4.78 -0.86
N VAL A 105 -12.84 -3.62 -1.49
CA VAL A 105 -12.06 -3.23 -2.67
C VAL A 105 -10.66 -2.83 -2.22
N LEU A 106 -9.64 -3.55 -2.70
CA LEU A 106 -8.24 -3.28 -2.39
C LEU A 106 -7.54 -2.65 -3.61
N SER A 107 -7.23 -1.36 -3.50
CA SER A 107 -6.52 -0.59 -4.53
C SER A 107 -5.02 -0.58 -4.27
N HIS A 108 -4.23 -0.83 -5.31
CA HIS A 108 -2.77 -0.83 -5.26
C HIS A 108 -2.25 0.44 -5.92
N ILE A 109 -1.50 1.26 -5.17
CA ILE A 109 -0.89 2.48 -5.69
C ILE A 109 0.63 2.30 -5.63
N TRP A 110 1.30 2.44 -6.76
CA TRP A 110 2.74 2.37 -6.84
C TRP A 110 3.39 3.69 -6.44
N TYR A 111 4.55 3.58 -5.79
CA TYR A 111 5.32 4.71 -5.29
C TYR A 111 5.77 5.71 -6.39
N TYR A 112 5.79 5.29 -7.66
CA TYR A 112 6.16 6.14 -8.80
C TYR A 112 4.95 6.75 -9.52
N GLU A 113 3.73 6.36 -9.15
CA GLU A 113 2.51 6.91 -9.72
C GLU A 113 2.18 8.26 -9.09
N ASP A 114 1.57 9.14 -9.87
CA ASP A 114 1.11 10.41 -9.35
C ASP A 114 -0.19 10.19 -8.55
N PRO A 115 -0.21 10.51 -7.24
CA PRO A 115 -1.37 10.23 -6.42
C PRO A 115 -2.58 11.10 -6.82
N TYR A 116 -2.37 12.31 -7.36
CA TYR A 116 -3.47 13.17 -7.80
C TYR A 116 -4.18 12.64 -9.06
N THR A 117 -3.52 11.81 -9.86
CA THR A 117 -4.15 11.15 -11.02
C THR A 117 -4.76 9.81 -10.63
N ILE A 118 -4.02 8.99 -9.88
CA ILE A 118 -4.41 7.60 -9.61
C ILE A 118 -5.51 7.49 -8.56
N ILE A 119 -5.49 8.33 -7.52
CA ILE A 119 -6.52 8.26 -6.46
C ILE A 119 -7.92 8.47 -7.04
N PRO A 120 -8.20 9.52 -7.85
CA PRO A 120 -9.52 9.68 -8.46
C PRO A 120 -9.98 8.55 -9.39
N GLU A 121 -9.06 7.78 -9.99
CA GLU A 121 -9.43 6.61 -10.82
C GLU A 121 -9.86 5.40 -9.98
N HIS A 122 -9.44 5.37 -8.70
CA HIS A 122 -9.73 4.28 -7.76
C HIS A 122 -10.89 4.58 -6.79
N LEU A 123 -11.42 5.81 -6.81
CA LEU A 123 -12.56 6.29 -6.02
C LEU A 123 -13.84 6.30 -6.87
#